data_AF-M1WEM2-F1
#
_entry.id   AF-M1WEM2-F1
#
_cell.length_a   1.000
_cell.length_b   1.000
_cell.length_c   1.000
_cell.angle_alpha   90.00
_cell.angle_beta   90.00
_cell.angle_gamma   90.00
#
_symmetry.space_group_name_H-M   'P 1'
#
loop_
_entity.id
_entity.type
_entity.pdbx_description
1 polymer ?
#
loop_
_entity_poly.entity_id
_entity_poly.type
_entity_poly.pdbx_seq_one_letter_code
_entity_poly.pdbx_strand_id
1 'polypeptide(L)'
;MGLPQVYGSSDIRNALTLAAVTILALLYGFQWLKPQPFRLVNGKKFGELTNVRAKKEFMFGARKLIAKGLALAPGSPFRVIGDVGEILILPPKYAYEIRNHDHLSFTKAAFKRFEGKSKVEAYCNCKHAQDDYSKR
;
A
#
# COMPACT_ATOMS: atom_id res chain seq x y z
N MET A 1 -26.15 -27.12 46.27
CA MET A 1 -24.67 -27.12 46.33
C MET A 1 -24.16 -27.80 45.07
N GLY A 2 -23.71 -27.02 44.08
CA GLY A 2 -23.16 -27.57 42.83
C GLY A 2 -21.76 -28.11 43.07
N LEU A 3 -21.52 -29.38 42.74
CA LEU A 3 -20.20 -30.00 42.84
C LEU A 3 -19.21 -29.34 41.87
N PRO A 4 -17.93 -29.21 42.25
CA PRO A 4 -16.91 -28.69 41.35
C PRO A 4 -16.77 -29.66 40.17
N GLN A 5 -16.96 -29.14 38.96
CA GLN A 5 -16.76 -29.90 37.72
C GLN A 5 -15.27 -30.29 37.66
N VAL A 6 -14.98 -31.59 37.75
CA VAL A 6 -13.62 -32.12 37.59
C VAL A 6 -13.26 -32.01 36.12
N TYR A 7 -12.40 -31.06 35.81
CA TYR A 7 -11.96 -30.76 34.46
C TYR A 7 -10.99 -31.85 33.96
N GLY A 8 -11.40 -32.64 32.97
CA GLY A 8 -10.62 -33.76 32.47
C GLY A 8 -9.36 -33.31 31.73
N SER A 9 -8.35 -34.20 31.63
CA SER A 9 -7.09 -33.91 30.91
C SER A 9 -7.32 -33.56 29.44
N SER A 10 -8.33 -34.15 28.79
CA SER A 10 -8.78 -33.80 27.44
C SER A 10 -9.36 -32.40 27.35
N ASP A 11 -10.08 -31.97 28.39
CA ASP A 11 -10.70 -30.66 28.44
C ASP A 11 -9.61 -29.59 28.60
N ILE A 12 -8.61 -29.83 29.45
CA ILE A 12 -7.42 -28.97 29.61
C ILE A 12 -6.72 -28.75 28.27
N ARG A 13 -6.51 -29.83 27.50
CA ARG A 13 -5.87 -29.74 26.18
C ARG A 13 -6.71 -28.89 25.21
N ASN A 14 -8.03 -29.06 25.21
CA ASN A 14 -8.94 -28.31 24.34
C ASN A 14 -9.06 -26.83 24.73
N ALA A 15 -9.08 -26.49 26.02
CA ALA A 15 -9.04 -25.08 26.43
C ALA A 15 -7.71 -24.43 26.07
N LEU A 16 -6.59 -25.15 26.21
CA LEU A 16 -5.27 -24.64 25.81
C LEU A 16 -5.20 -24.37 24.30
N THR A 17 -5.74 -25.27 23.46
CA THR A 17 -5.76 -25.05 22.02
C THR A 17 -6.68 -23.88 21.64
N LEU A 18 -7.88 -23.77 22.22
CA LEU A 18 -8.78 -22.64 21.99
C LEU A 18 -8.18 -21.31 22.45
N ALA A 19 -7.51 -21.29 23.60
CA ALA A 19 -6.81 -20.11 24.10
C ALA A 19 -5.65 -19.73 23.17
N ALA A 20 -4.85 -20.70 22.71
CA ALA A 20 -3.75 -20.43 21.78
C ALA A 20 -4.25 -19.88 20.44
N VAL A 21 -5.32 -20.45 19.88
CA VAL A 21 -5.91 -19.99 18.61
C VAL A 21 -6.50 -18.59 18.75
N THR A 22 -7.20 -18.30 19.85
CA THR A 22 -7.76 -16.96 20.08
C THR A 22 -6.67 -15.91 20.28
N ILE A 23 -5.60 -16.23 21.01
CA ILE A 23 -4.43 -15.35 21.15
C ILE A 23 -3.78 -15.12 19.77
N LEU A 24 -3.59 -16.16 18.96
CA LEU A 24 -3.00 -16.03 17.62
C LEU A 24 -3.86 -15.16 16.70
N ALA A 25 -5.18 -15.35 16.71
CA ALA A 25 -6.13 -14.56 15.95
C ALA A 25 -6.14 -13.09 16.39
N LEU A 26 -6.06 -12.83 17.71
CA LEU A 26 -5.94 -11.49 18.25
C LEU A 26 -4.63 -10.84 17.81
N LEU A 27 -3.49 -11.52 17.94
CA LEU A 27 -2.19 -11.00 17.49
C LEU A 27 -2.20 -10.68 15.99
N TYR A 28 -2.79 -11.56 15.18
CA TYR A 28 -2.91 -11.35 13.74
C TYR A 28 -3.83 -10.16 13.42
N GLY A 29 -4.96 -10.03 14.12
CA GLY A 29 -5.86 -8.90 14.03
C GLY A 29 -5.19 -7.58 14.43
N PHE A 30 -4.48 -7.56 15.55
CA PHE A 30 -3.72 -6.39 16.02
C PHE A 30 -2.64 -5.96 15.01
N GLN A 31 -2.04 -6.90 14.28
CA GLN A 31 -1.09 -6.57 13.22
C GLN A 31 -1.74 -5.87 12.02
N TRP A 32 -3.02 -6.15 11.75
CA TRP A 32 -3.81 -5.48 10.71
C TRP A 32 -4.33 -4.11 11.15
N LEU A 33 -4.52 -3.90 12.46
CA LEU A 33 -4.91 -2.60 13.02
C LEU A 33 -3.74 -1.59 13.14
N LYS A 34 -2.53 -1.93 12.69
CA LYS A 34 -1.38 -1.01 12.80
C LYS A 34 -1.70 0.35 12.16
N PRO A 35 -1.66 1.45 12.92
CA PRO A 35 -1.87 2.78 12.37
C PRO A 35 -0.76 3.05 11.36
N GLN A 36 -1.19 3.48 10.19
CA GLN A 36 -0.28 3.76 9.10
C GLN A 36 0.49 5.07 9.38
N PRO A 37 1.82 5.09 9.19
CA PRO A 37 2.68 6.14 9.79
C PRO A 37 2.58 7.51 9.12
N PHE A 38 1.93 7.62 7.96
CA PHE A 38 1.93 8.85 7.16
C PHE A 38 0.57 9.54 7.16
N ARG A 39 0.59 10.87 7.18
CA ARG A 39 -0.62 11.70 7.20
C ARG A 39 -1.42 11.54 5.91
N LEU A 40 -2.72 11.30 6.03
CA LEU A 40 -3.64 11.15 4.89
C LEU A 40 -4.27 12.51 4.53
N VAL A 41 -4.04 13.00 3.32
CA VAL A 41 -4.41 14.39 2.92
C VAL A 41 -5.89 14.53 2.55
N ASN A 42 -6.45 13.56 1.82
CA ASN A 42 -7.88 13.49 1.45
C ASN A 42 -8.63 12.48 2.31
N GLY A 43 -8.29 12.41 3.61
CA GLY A 43 -8.87 11.47 4.55
C GLY A 43 -10.39 11.54 4.62
N LYS A 44 -10.98 10.40 4.97
CA LYS A 44 -12.42 10.24 5.18
C LYS A 44 -12.89 11.24 6.23
N LYS A 45 -13.94 12.01 5.93
CA LYS A 45 -14.54 12.90 6.94
C LYS A 45 -15.44 12.12 7.89
N PHE A 46 -15.67 12.66 9.09
CA PHE A 46 -16.64 12.10 10.04
C PHE A 46 -18.00 11.91 9.36
N GLY A 47 -18.53 10.68 9.41
CA GLY A 47 -19.80 10.30 8.79
C GLY A 47 -19.72 9.86 7.32
N GLU A 48 -18.56 9.93 6.66
CA GLU A 48 -18.42 9.37 5.31
C GLU A 48 -18.28 7.84 5.42
N LEU A 49 -19.16 7.10 4.73
CA LEU A 49 -19.11 5.62 4.67
C LEU A 49 -18.24 5.12 3.53
N THR A 50 -18.13 5.86 2.43
CA THR A 50 -17.41 5.45 1.21
C THR A 50 -16.29 6.43 0.85
N ASN A 51 -15.27 5.94 0.12
CA ASN A 51 -14.13 6.74 -0.34
C ASN A 51 -14.38 7.45 -1.68
N VAL A 52 -15.64 7.54 -2.12
CA VAL A 52 -16.03 8.08 -3.44
C VAL A 52 -15.59 9.52 -3.60
N ARG A 53 -15.76 10.33 -2.55
CA ARG A 53 -15.32 11.73 -2.54
C ARG A 53 -13.82 11.86 -2.70
N ALA A 54 -13.05 11.12 -1.89
CA ALA A 54 -11.59 11.18 -1.90
C ALA A 54 -11.03 10.81 -3.29
N LYS A 55 -11.61 9.76 -3.90
CA LYS A 55 -11.31 9.37 -5.28
C LYS A 55 -11.70 10.45 -6.29
N LYS A 56 -12.88 11.07 -6.16
CA LYS A 56 -13.32 12.17 -7.02
C LYS A 56 -12.36 13.37 -6.92
N GLU A 57 -11.94 13.75 -5.71
CA GLU A 57 -11.01 14.85 -5.47
C GLU A 57 -9.64 14.59 -6.11
N PHE A 58 -9.18 13.34 -6.09
CA PHE A 58 -7.99 12.94 -6.83
C PHE A 58 -8.20 13.00 -8.35
N MET A 59 -9.28 12.44 -8.88
CA MET A 59 -9.54 12.39 -10.34
C MET A 59 -9.69 13.78 -10.97
N PHE A 60 -10.39 14.70 -10.32
CA PHE A 60 -10.62 16.05 -10.86
C PHE A 60 -9.53 17.06 -10.47
N GLY A 61 -8.72 16.75 -9.46
CA GLY A 61 -7.90 17.74 -8.76
C GLY A 61 -6.53 17.25 -8.26
N ALA A 62 -5.99 16.14 -8.79
CA ALA A 62 -4.74 15.55 -8.32
C ALA A 62 -3.62 16.57 -8.10
N ARG A 63 -3.33 17.45 -9.08
CA ARG A 63 -2.29 18.48 -8.95
C ARG A 63 -2.50 19.40 -7.76
N LYS A 64 -3.73 19.90 -7.58
CA LYS A 64 -4.08 20.79 -6.46
C LYS A 64 -4.00 20.04 -5.13
N LEU A 65 -4.41 18.79 -5.11
CA LEU A 65 -4.38 17.94 -3.92
C LEU A 65 -2.95 17.61 -3.47
N ILE A 66 -2.07 17.31 -4.42
CA ILE A 66 -0.64 17.06 -4.17
C ILE A 66 0.05 18.34 -3.70
N ALA A 67 -0.21 19.48 -4.35
CA ALA A 67 0.33 20.77 -3.92
C ALA A 67 -0.11 21.11 -2.49
N LYS A 68 -1.38 20.86 -2.15
CA LYS A 68 -1.89 20.99 -0.78
C LYS A 68 -1.19 20.04 0.18
N GLY A 69 -0.97 18.79 -0.22
CA GLY A 69 -0.23 17.81 0.59
C GLY A 69 1.20 18.24 0.88
N LEU A 70 1.92 18.73 -0.14
CA LEU A 70 3.28 19.27 -0.01
C LEU A 70 3.34 20.51 0.89
N ALA A 71 2.32 21.37 0.83
CA ALA A 71 2.22 22.54 1.72
C ALA A 71 1.92 22.15 3.18
N LEU A 72 1.10 21.11 3.40
CA LEU A 72 0.75 20.62 4.74
C LEU A 72 1.85 19.81 5.42
N ALA A 73 2.72 19.19 4.63
CA ALA A 73 3.75 18.25 5.08
C ALA A 73 5.09 18.53 4.35
N PRO A 74 5.71 19.72 4.57
CA PRO A 74 6.93 20.10 3.86
C PRO A 74 8.05 19.10 4.19
N GLY A 75 8.59 18.48 3.14
CA GLY A 75 9.69 17.53 3.27
C GLY A 75 9.34 16.21 3.96
N SER A 76 8.08 15.91 4.27
CA SER A 76 7.67 14.62 4.83
C SER A 76 6.75 13.84 3.88
N PRO A 77 6.87 12.50 3.80
CA PRO A 77 5.95 11.68 3.03
C PRO A 77 4.50 11.81 3.52
N PHE A 78 3.56 11.78 2.58
CA PHE A 78 2.13 11.84 2.88
C PHE A 78 1.34 10.90 1.97
N ARG A 79 0.13 10.53 2.40
CA ARG A 79 -0.73 9.59 1.69
C ARG A 79 -1.93 10.30 1.09
N VAL A 80 -2.43 9.75 -0.01
CA VAL A 80 -3.60 10.21 -0.74
C VAL A 80 -4.38 9.01 -1.24
N ILE A 81 -5.71 8.99 -1.08
CA ILE A 81 -6.58 8.02 -1.73
C ILE A 81 -6.81 8.44 -3.18
N GLY A 82 -6.22 7.71 -4.12
CA GLY A 82 -6.43 7.88 -5.56
C GLY A 82 -7.44 6.89 -6.13
N ASP A 83 -7.43 6.79 -7.45
CA ASP A 83 -8.27 5.87 -8.22
C ASP A 83 -7.89 4.40 -8.04
N VAL A 84 -6.59 4.12 -7.89
CA VAL A 84 -6.00 2.78 -7.66
C VAL A 84 -5.97 2.40 -6.17
N GLY A 85 -6.45 3.28 -5.27
CA GLY A 85 -6.42 3.06 -3.82
C GLY A 85 -5.50 4.05 -3.11
N GLU A 86 -4.89 3.65 -2.00
CA GLU A 86 -4.00 4.53 -1.24
C GLU A 86 -2.62 4.65 -1.89
N ILE A 87 -2.20 5.88 -2.14
CA ILE A 87 -0.95 6.26 -2.80
C ILE A 87 -0.08 7.01 -1.79
N LEU A 88 1.14 6.53 -1.58
CA LEU A 88 2.17 7.23 -0.81
C LEU A 88 2.93 8.17 -1.75
N ILE A 89 2.97 9.46 -1.39
CA ILE A 89 3.68 10.49 -2.13
C ILE A 89 4.96 10.85 -1.38
N LEU A 90 6.08 10.70 -2.07
CA LEU A 90 7.41 11.00 -1.56
C LEU A 90 7.82 12.42 -2.00
N PRO A 91 8.31 13.27 -1.08
CA PRO A 91 8.83 14.58 -1.42
C PRO A 91 10.04 14.49 -2.37
N PRO A 92 10.32 15.56 -3.15
CA PRO A 92 11.40 15.57 -4.13
C PRO A 92 12.79 15.25 -3.56
N LYS A 93 13.01 15.44 -2.26
CA LYS A 93 14.28 15.12 -1.60
C LYS A 93 14.70 13.64 -1.76
N TYR A 94 13.74 12.74 -1.94
CA TYR A 94 14.01 11.31 -2.15
C TYR A 94 14.20 10.95 -3.63
N ALA A 95 14.01 11.89 -4.57
CA ALA A 95 14.04 11.58 -6.00
C ALA A 95 15.39 11.02 -6.46
N TYR A 96 16.49 11.50 -5.87
CA TYR A 96 17.84 11.02 -6.19
C TYR A 96 18.04 9.55 -5.77
N GLU A 97 17.66 9.21 -4.53
CA GLU A 97 17.77 7.85 -3.99
C GLU A 97 16.86 6.87 -4.74
N ILE A 98 15.61 7.26 -5.01
CA ILE A 98 14.63 6.41 -5.70
C ILE A 98 15.08 6.09 -7.13
N ARG A 99 15.64 7.08 -7.85
CA ARG A 99 16.08 6.90 -9.24
C ARG A 99 17.28 5.95 -9.34
N ASN A 100 18.15 5.95 -8.34
CA ASN A 100 19.38 5.16 -8.34
C ASN A 100 19.21 3.77 -7.71
N HIS A 101 18.09 3.51 -7.02
CA HIS A 101 17.82 2.20 -6.43
C HIS A 101 17.19 1.23 -7.44
N ASP A 102 17.87 0.10 -7.67
CA ASP A 102 17.42 -0.95 -8.60
C ASP A 102 16.03 -1.54 -8.29
N HIS A 103 15.67 -1.58 -7.01
CA HIS A 103 14.37 -2.08 -6.53
C HIS A 103 13.21 -1.10 -6.76
N LEU A 104 13.53 0.17 -7.04
CA LEU A 104 12.56 1.25 -7.26
C LEU A 104 12.51 1.70 -8.74
N SER A 105 13.10 0.90 -9.63
CA SER A 105 13.05 1.14 -11.07
C SER A 105 11.61 1.17 -11.59
N PHE A 106 11.16 2.35 -12.01
CA PHE A 106 9.84 2.56 -12.60
C PHE A 106 9.59 1.62 -13.79
N THR A 107 10.61 1.39 -14.61
CA THR A 107 10.55 0.50 -15.77
C THR A 107 10.21 -0.94 -15.35
N LYS A 108 10.91 -1.48 -14.35
CA LYS A 108 10.64 -2.83 -13.84
C LYS A 108 9.23 -2.94 -13.23
N ALA A 109 8.81 -1.91 -12.48
CA ALA A 109 7.48 -1.87 -11.86
C ALA A 109 6.35 -1.75 -12.90
N ALA A 110 6.53 -0.93 -13.93
CA ALA A 110 5.60 -0.79 -15.05
C ALA A 110 5.49 -2.12 -15.80
N PHE A 111 6.62 -2.73 -16.18
CA PHE A 111 6.61 -4.04 -16.85
C PHE A 111 5.83 -5.08 -16.03
N LYS A 112 6.09 -5.20 -14.72
CA LYS A 112 5.36 -6.12 -13.82
C LYS A 112 3.85 -5.86 -13.78
N ARG A 113 3.43 -4.59 -13.80
CA ARG A 113 2.01 -4.18 -13.82
C ARG A 113 1.32 -4.57 -15.14
N PHE A 114 2.08 -4.61 -16.24
CA PHE A 114 1.59 -4.88 -17.58
C PHE A 114 1.84 -6.32 -18.08
N GLU A 115 2.27 -7.25 -17.22
CA GLU A 115 2.51 -8.68 -17.58
C GLU A 115 1.23 -9.47 -17.88
N GLY A 116 0.12 -8.79 -18.15
CA GLY A 116 -1.17 -9.38 -18.51
C GLY A 116 -1.21 -9.94 -19.94
N LYS A 117 -0.76 -9.22 -20.97
CA LYS A 117 -0.79 -9.67 -22.39
C LYS A 117 0.07 -8.74 -23.27
N SER A 118 1.30 -9.12 -23.67
CA SER A 118 2.05 -8.57 -24.84
C SER A 118 3.58 -8.81 -24.82
N LYS A 119 4.10 -9.67 -23.93
CA LYS A 119 5.52 -9.65 -23.55
C LYS A 119 6.56 -10.15 -24.57
N VAL A 120 6.23 -10.37 -25.85
CA VAL A 120 7.23 -10.87 -26.83
C VAL A 120 7.61 -9.86 -27.92
N GLU A 121 6.73 -8.94 -28.30
CA GLU A 121 6.97 -8.09 -29.48
C GLU A 121 7.61 -6.73 -29.15
N ALA A 122 7.32 -6.14 -27.99
CA ALA A 122 7.85 -4.82 -27.63
C ALA A 122 9.35 -4.82 -27.29
N TYR A 123 9.89 -5.95 -26.80
CA TYR A 123 11.30 -6.03 -26.39
C TYR A 123 12.27 -6.07 -27.58
N CYS A 124 11.89 -6.68 -28.71
CA CYS A 124 12.70 -6.66 -29.93
C CYS A 124 12.69 -5.28 -30.60
N ASN A 125 11.56 -4.57 -30.56
CA ASN A 125 11.44 -3.29 -31.27
C ASN A 125 12.17 -2.12 -30.56
N CYS A 126 12.19 -2.11 -29.21
CA CYS A 126 12.89 -1.05 -28.48
C CYS A 126 14.42 -1.14 -28.55
N LYS A 127 15.00 -2.35 -28.64
CA LYS A 127 16.46 -2.49 -28.78
C LYS A 127 16.95 -1.90 -30.10
N HIS A 128 16.26 -2.17 -31.20
CA HIS A 128 16.61 -1.60 -32.51
C HIS A 128 16.49 -0.07 -32.54
N ALA A 129 15.49 0.50 -31.87
CA ALA A 129 15.31 1.96 -31.81
C ALA A 129 16.38 2.69 -30.97
N GLN A 130 16.99 2.03 -29.98
CA GLN A 130 18.04 2.62 -29.14
C GLN A 130 19.41 2.61 -29.82
N ASP A 131 19.70 1.61 -30.65
CA ASP A 131 20.95 1.53 -31.43
C ASP A 131 21.02 2.62 -32.52
N ASP A 132 19.87 3.04 -33.07
CA ASP A 132 19.78 4.13 -34.05
C ASP A 132 19.98 5.53 -33.43
N TYR A 133 19.67 5.70 -32.14
CA TYR A 133 19.87 6.98 -31.45
C TYR A 133 21.32 7.19 -30.98
N SER A 134 22.10 6.12 -30.85
CA SER A 134 23.52 6.18 -30.48
C SER A 134 24.46 6.48 -31.66
N LYS A 135 23.93 6.55 -32.90
CA LYS A 135 24.70 6.78 -34.13
C LYS A 135 24.45 8.15 -34.79
N ARG A 136 23.69 9.05 -34.15
CA ARG A 136 23.59 10.47 -34.53
C ARG A 136 24.29 11.33 -33.50
#